data_AF-X1S7H4-F1
#
_entry.id   AF-X1S7H4-F1
#
_cell.length_a   1.000
_cell.length_b   1.000
_cell.length_c   1.000
_cell.angle_alpha   90.00
_cell.angle_beta   90.00
_cell.angle_gamma   90.00
#
_symmetry.space_group_name_H-M   'P 1'
#
loop_
_entity.id
_entity.type
_entity.pdbx_description
1 polymer ?
#
loop_
_entity_poly.entity_id
_entity_poly.type
_entity_poly.pdbx_seq_one_letter_code
_entity_poly.pdbx_strand_id
1 'polypeptide(L)'
;ARLKQDRASAQSKASIFSQSISEAEEAGNKLNEERKRLAEIEEHLAGKDFATLEQKALEELEGELAKLDYDPQQHEEIRQRLINLQQYEEPKRRLEEAGRLINQEREAVSRAEEAAQELHHSLEADNQKRQSLSEELNQLPRLVNDLTQAETEYQELAAQQKQAQEIMWQVRAKLQHCSELEIKKREKERLLVQASREEKIYRDLAQAFGKKGVQALLIEMALPEIETEADRLLGRMTDNRMHVKIETQRQTKKGDLLETLDINISDELGTRNYEMFS
;
A
#
# COMPACT_ATOMS: atom_id res chain seq x y z
N ALA A 1 135.98 -51.47 114.34
CA ALA A 1 135.34 -50.66 113.29
C ALA A 1 134.02 -51.25 112.75
N ARG A 2 133.80 -52.58 112.69
CA ARG A 2 132.56 -53.20 112.13
C ARG A 2 131.26 -52.97 112.93
N LEU A 3 131.32 -52.92 114.26
CA LEU A 3 130.11 -52.86 115.12
C LEU A 3 129.31 -51.53 115.09
N LYS A 4 129.90 -50.41 114.65
CA LYS A 4 129.17 -49.13 114.50
C LYS A 4 128.42 -49.02 113.17
N GLN A 5 128.88 -49.72 112.13
CA GLN A 5 128.26 -49.71 110.80
C GLN A 5 127.03 -50.63 110.74
N ASP A 6 127.04 -51.75 111.45
CA ASP A 6 125.90 -52.67 111.55
C ASP A 6 124.73 -52.09 112.37
N ARG A 7 125.03 -51.28 113.40
CA ARG A 7 124.00 -50.60 114.21
C ARG A 7 123.29 -49.49 113.44
N ALA A 8 124.00 -48.71 112.61
CA ALA A 8 123.41 -47.70 111.74
C ALA A 8 122.58 -48.32 110.59
N SER A 9 123.02 -49.46 110.04
CA SER A 9 122.29 -50.25 109.05
C SER A 9 120.99 -50.83 109.61
N ALA A 10 121.02 -51.38 110.83
CA ALA A 10 119.82 -51.93 111.48
C ALA A 10 118.82 -50.83 111.90
N GLN A 11 119.29 -49.66 112.34
CA GLN A 11 118.43 -48.55 112.75
C GLN A 11 117.81 -47.82 111.54
N SER A 12 118.53 -47.72 110.42
CA SER A 12 117.97 -47.26 109.13
C SER A 12 116.92 -48.23 108.59
N LYS A 13 117.16 -49.55 108.64
CA LYS A 13 116.18 -50.56 108.23
C LYS A 13 114.93 -50.57 109.10
N ALA A 14 115.06 -50.41 110.42
CA ALA A 14 113.92 -50.30 111.32
C ALA A 14 113.06 -49.04 111.04
N SER A 15 113.71 -47.91 110.73
CA SER A 15 113.00 -46.67 110.37
C SER A 15 112.29 -46.77 109.00
N ILE A 16 112.88 -47.48 108.04
CA ILE A 16 112.25 -47.75 106.74
C ILE A 16 111.04 -48.68 106.92
N PHE A 17 111.14 -49.71 107.75
CA PHE A 17 110.02 -50.62 108.03
C PHE A 17 108.90 -49.93 108.82
N SER A 18 109.20 -49.05 109.79
CA SER A 18 108.15 -48.28 110.47
C SER A 18 107.46 -47.30 109.53
N GLN A 19 108.20 -46.67 108.61
CA GLN A 19 107.63 -45.76 107.63
C GLN A 19 106.77 -46.49 106.59
N SER A 20 107.19 -47.66 106.12
CA SER A 20 106.39 -48.47 105.20
C SER A 20 105.18 -49.14 105.86
N ILE A 21 105.21 -49.42 107.17
CA ILE A 21 104.01 -49.83 107.93
C ILE A 21 103.03 -48.65 108.06
N SER A 22 103.52 -47.44 108.37
CA SER A 22 102.67 -46.24 108.46
C SER A 22 102.04 -45.88 107.10
N GLU A 23 102.79 -46.01 106.01
CA GLU A 23 102.27 -45.79 104.65
C GLU A 23 101.25 -46.87 104.24
N ALA A 24 101.43 -48.12 104.66
CA ALA A 24 100.46 -49.19 104.43
C ALA A 24 99.18 -49.02 105.26
N GLU A 25 99.28 -48.52 106.50
CA GLU A 25 98.13 -48.18 107.33
C GLU A 25 97.36 -46.97 106.78
N GLU A 26 98.06 -45.92 106.33
CA GLU A 26 97.43 -44.78 105.65
C GLU A 26 96.78 -45.18 104.32
N ALA A 27 97.42 -46.04 103.53
CA ALA A 27 96.84 -46.57 102.29
C ALA A 27 95.62 -47.46 102.56
N GLY A 28 95.66 -48.27 103.62
CA GLY A 28 94.52 -49.07 104.08
C GLY A 28 93.34 -48.22 104.52
N ASN A 29 93.60 -47.12 105.24
CA ASN A 29 92.56 -46.17 105.64
C ASN A 29 91.96 -45.43 104.44
N LYS A 30 92.79 -44.94 103.51
CA LYS A 30 92.32 -44.32 102.26
C LYS A 30 91.49 -45.29 101.41
N LEU A 31 91.89 -46.57 101.33
CA LEU A 31 91.16 -47.57 100.56
C LEU A 31 89.81 -47.93 101.21
N ASN A 32 89.71 -47.90 102.53
CA ASN A 32 88.42 -48.04 103.23
C ASN A 32 87.52 -46.81 103.06
N GLU A 33 88.08 -45.58 103.06
CA GLU A 33 87.31 -44.36 102.76
C GLU A 33 86.77 -44.36 101.32
N GLU A 34 87.60 -44.73 100.34
CA GLU A 34 87.15 -44.81 98.94
C GLU A 34 86.16 -45.96 98.72
N ARG A 35 86.28 -47.09 99.42
CA ARG A 35 85.26 -48.15 99.38
C ARG A 35 83.92 -47.70 99.97
N LYS A 36 83.92 -46.88 101.01
CA LYS A 36 82.69 -46.30 101.56
C LYS A 36 82.06 -45.32 100.57
N ARG A 37 82.85 -44.44 99.94
CA ARG A 37 82.35 -43.54 98.89
C ARG A 37 81.79 -44.29 97.69
N LEU A 38 82.43 -45.38 97.30
CA LEU A 38 81.98 -46.19 96.17
C LEU A 38 80.66 -46.90 96.50
N ALA A 39 80.52 -47.44 97.72
CA ALA A 39 79.26 -48.01 98.18
C ALA A 39 78.13 -46.96 98.26
N GLU A 40 78.42 -45.75 98.74
CA GLU A 40 77.45 -44.63 98.76
C GLU A 40 77.01 -44.24 97.34
N ILE A 41 77.94 -44.17 96.39
CA ILE A 41 77.62 -43.85 94.99
C ILE A 41 76.83 -44.98 94.31
N GLU A 42 77.17 -46.25 94.58
CA GLU A 42 76.42 -47.40 94.09
C GLU A 42 75.00 -47.44 94.66
N GLU A 43 74.82 -47.06 95.93
CA GLU A 43 73.51 -46.95 96.57
C GLU A 43 72.67 -45.82 95.95
N HIS A 44 73.28 -44.65 95.69
CA HIS A 44 72.61 -43.55 94.99
C HIS A 44 72.23 -43.89 93.54
N LEU A 45 73.06 -44.66 92.82
CA LEU A 45 72.74 -45.13 91.47
C LEU A 45 71.65 -46.21 91.47
N ALA A 46 71.70 -47.16 92.41
CA ALA A 46 70.70 -48.21 92.55
C ALA A 46 69.34 -47.66 93.00
N GLY A 47 69.35 -46.66 93.90
CA GLY A 47 68.17 -45.91 94.33
C GLY A 47 67.62 -44.95 93.27
N LYS A 48 68.34 -44.75 92.16
CA LYS A 48 68.06 -43.74 91.12
C LYS A 48 68.00 -42.30 91.67
N ASP A 49 68.70 -42.04 92.79
CA ASP A 49 68.79 -40.74 93.47
C ASP A 49 69.81 -39.81 92.77
N PHE A 50 69.66 -39.65 91.46
CA PHE A 50 70.44 -38.74 90.62
C PHE A 50 69.48 -38.00 89.67
N ALA A 51 69.77 -36.71 89.38
CA ALA A 51 68.96 -35.90 88.47
C ALA A 51 67.45 -35.90 88.77
N THR A 52 67.09 -35.68 90.04
CA THR A 52 65.71 -35.78 90.55
C THR A 52 64.77 -34.71 90.00
N LEU A 53 65.30 -33.56 89.55
CA LEU A 53 64.51 -32.51 88.89
C LEU A 53 64.12 -32.92 87.47
N GLU A 54 65.06 -33.51 86.74
CA GLU A 54 64.85 -34.00 85.37
C GLU A 54 63.92 -35.22 85.35
N GLN A 55 64.00 -36.10 86.35
CA GLN A 55 63.06 -37.22 86.49
C GLN A 55 61.63 -36.75 86.77
N LYS A 56 61.43 -35.73 87.62
CA LYS A 56 60.10 -35.13 87.83
C LYS A 56 59.54 -34.45 86.59
N ALA A 57 60.39 -33.73 85.85
CA ALA A 57 59.99 -33.12 84.58
C ALA A 57 59.62 -34.19 83.54
N LEU A 58 60.32 -35.33 83.53
CA LEU A 58 59.97 -36.48 82.70
C LEU A 58 58.62 -37.08 83.11
N GLU A 59 58.37 -37.28 84.41
CA GLU A 59 57.08 -37.78 84.92
C GLU A 59 55.92 -36.83 84.60
N GLU A 60 56.11 -35.51 84.71
CA GLU A 60 55.09 -34.53 84.33
C GLU A 60 54.80 -34.59 82.83
N LEU A 61 55.83 -34.67 81.98
CA LEU A 61 55.69 -34.77 80.53
C LEU A 61 55.03 -36.10 80.10
N GLU A 62 55.40 -37.21 80.74
CA GLU A 62 54.76 -38.52 80.55
C GLU A 62 53.29 -38.48 80.97
N GLY A 63 52.97 -37.76 82.05
CA GLY A 63 51.59 -37.52 82.48
C GLY A 63 50.78 -36.66 81.51
N GLU A 64 51.38 -35.63 80.91
CA GLU A 64 50.75 -34.83 79.85
C GLU A 64 50.55 -35.63 78.57
N LEU A 65 51.52 -36.47 78.19
CA LEU A 65 51.40 -37.40 77.06
C LEU A 65 50.30 -38.44 77.28
N ALA A 66 50.18 -38.99 78.49
CA ALA A 66 49.11 -39.93 78.83
C ALA A 66 47.72 -39.28 78.79
N LYS A 67 47.59 -38.00 79.19
CA LYS A 67 46.33 -37.24 79.11
C LYS A 67 45.87 -36.97 77.67
N LEU A 68 46.80 -36.92 76.71
CA LEU A 68 46.47 -36.70 75.30
C LEU A 68 45.76 -37.91 74.68
N ASP A 69 45.81 -39.09 75.30
CA ASP A 69 45.19 -40.35 74.83
C ASP A 69 45.41 -40.59 73.32
N TYR A 70 46.58 -40.17 72.84
CA TYR A 70 46.91 -40.21 71.43
C TYR A 70 47.24 -41.64 71.04
N ASP A 71 46.36 -42.25 70.26
CA ASP A 71 46.60 -43.56 69.67
C ASP A 71 47.25 -43.43 68.28
N PRO A 72 48.57 -43.68 68.16
CA PRO A 72 49.27 -43.63 66.88
C PRO A 72 48.75 -44.66 65.88
N GLN A 73 48.18 -45.79 66.31
CA GLN A 73 47.67 -46.82 65.40
C GLN A 73 46.38 -46.35 64.73
N GLN A 74 45.43 -45.79 65.49
CA GLN A 74 44.19 -45.24 64.93
C GLN A 74 44.45 -44.09 63.96
N HIS A 75 45.40 -43.20 64.29
CA HIS A 75 45.76 -42.10 63.39
C HIS A 75 46.35 -42.62 62.07
N GLU A 76 47.24 -43.62 62.12
CA GLU A 76 47.80 -44.22 60.91
C GLU A 76 46.74 -44.98 60.10
N GLU A 77 45.82 -45.70 60.74
CA GLU A 77 44.68 -46.35 60.07
C GLU A 77 43.77 -45.34 59.35
N ILE A 78 43.41 -44.24 60.01
CA ILE A 78 42.60 -43.17 59.41
C ILE A 78 43.35 -42.53 58.25
N ARG A 79 44.66 -42.29 58.40
CA ARG A 79 45.51 -41.73 57.34
C ARG A 79 45.57 -42.65 56.12
N GLN A 80 45.80 -43.95 56.32
CA GLN A 80 45.81 -44.94 55.24
C GLN A 80 44.44 -45.02 54.55
N ARG A 81 43.36 -44.97 55.32
CA ARG A 81 41.99 -44.94 54.77
C ARG A 81 41.72 -43.68 53.96
N LEU A 82 42.24 -42.53 54.38
CA LEU A 82 42.11 -41.26 53.65
C LEU A 82 42.88 -41.29 52.33
N ILE A 83 44.10 -41.83 52.32
CA ILE A 83 44.90 -42.04 51.10
C ILE A 83 44.16 -42.97 50.11
N ASN A 84 43.63 -44.09 50.61
CA ASN A 84 42.89 -45.05 49.80
C ASN A 84 41.58 -44.46 49.24
N LEU A 85 40.95 -43.51 49.94
CA LEU A 85 39.72 -42.85 49.49
C LEU A 85 39.98 -41.66 48.56
N GLN A 86 41.16 -41.04 48.64
CA GLN A 86 41.54 -39.86 47.84
C GLN A 86 41.43 -40.11 46.33
N GLN A 87 41.70 -41.34 45.87
CA GLN A 87 41.56 -41.72 44.46
C GLN A 87 40.12 -41.59 43.91
N TYR A 88 39.10 -41.57 44.78
CA TYR A 88 37.70 -41.46 44.38
C TYR A 88 37.17 -40.02 44.38
N GLU A 89 37.94 -39.06 44.88
CA GLU A 89 37.54 -37.65 44.94
C GLU A 89 37.35 -37.06 43.54
N GLU A 90 38.32 -37.28 42.66
CA GLU A 90 38.27 -36.84 41.26
C GLU A 90 37.13 -37.52 40.45
N PRO A 91 36.98 -38.85 40.47
CA PRO A 91 35.82 -39.53 39.86
C PRO A 91 34.47 -39.03 40.37
N LYS A 92 34.33 -38.80 41.68
CA LYS A 92 33.09 -38.26 42.27
C LYS A 92 32.80 -36.86 41.75
N ARG A 93 33.81 -35.98 41.71
CA ARG A 93 33.67 -34.62 41.16
C ARG A 93 33.23 -34.65 39.69
N ARG A 94 33.86 -35.49 38.87
CA ARG A 94 33.47 -35.67 37.46
C ARG A 94 32.04 -36.21 37.31
N LEU A 95 31.61 -37.12 38.18
CA LEU A 95 30.25 -37.65 38.18
C LEU A 95 29.22 -36.56 38.53
N GLU A 96 29.51 -35.75 39.54
CA GLU A 96 28.65 -34.62 39.93
C GLU A 96 28.56 -33.57 38.82
N GLU A 97 29.68 -33.25 38.16
CA GLU A 97 29.72 -32.35 37.00
C GLU A 97 28.94 -32.92 35.81
N ALA A 98 29.15 -34.20 35.46
CA ALA A 98 28.39 -34.88 34.40
C ALA A 98 26.89 -34.95 34.72
N GLY A 99 26.53 -35.18 35.99
CA GLY A 99 25.15 -35.17 36.46
C GLY A 99 24.48 -33.80 36.38
N ARG A 100 25.24 -32.71 36.56
CA ARG A 100 24.73 -31.34 36.33
C ARG A 100 24.54 -31.06 34.84
N LEU A 101 25.53 -31.41 34.02
CA LEU A 101 25.51 -31.15 32.58
C LEU A 101 24.42 -31.96 31.87
N ILE A 102 24.20 -33.23 32.23
CA ILE A 102 23.20 -34.06 31.54
C ILE A 102 21.78 -33.51 31.65
N ASN A 103 21.43 -32.87 32.77
CA ASN A 103 20.13 -32.24 32.94
C ASN A 103 20.00 -31.00 32.05
N GLN A 104 21.05 -30.18 31.99
CA GLN A 104 21.09 -29.00 31.12
C GLN A 104 20.99 -29.39 29.63
N GLU A 105 21.73 -30.41 29.22
CA GLU A 105 21.68 -30.93 27.84
C GLU A 105 20.31 -31.52 27.50
N ARG A 106 19.67 -32.26 28.42
CA ARG A 106 18.31 -32.78 28.22
C ARG A 106 17.28 -31.65 28.04
N GLU A 107 17.36 -30.61 28.86
CA GLU A 107 16.50 -29.43 28.68
C GLU A 107 16.80 -28.70 27.37
N ALA A 108 18.06 -28.60 26.96
CA ALA A 108 18.45 -27.99 25.70
C ALA A 108 17.89 -28.77 24.49
N VAL A 109 17.96 -30.11 24.54
CA VAL A 109 17.37 -30.98 23.52
C VAL A 109 15.85 -30.82 23.47
N SER A 110 15.17 -30.84 24.62
CA SER A 110 13.70 -30.64 24.68
C SER A 110 13.29 -29.31 24.05
N ARG A 111 13.98 -28.21 24.40
CA ARG A 111 13.72 -26.89 23.82
C ARG A 111 13.99 -26.85 22.32
N ALA A 112 15.04 -27.52 21.86
CA ALA A 112 15.37 -27.59 20.44
C ALA A 112 14.33 -28.42 19.65
N GLU A 113 13.82 -29.51 20.23
CA GLU A 113 12.77 -30.33 19.65
C GLU A 113 11.44 -29.56 19.54
N GLU A 114 11.05 -28.83 20.59
CA GLU A 114 9.87 -27.96 20.58
C GLU A 114 10.00 -26.88 19.50
N ALA A 115 11.14 -26.17 19.45
CA ALA A 115 11.38 -25.15 18.42
C ALA A 115 11.37 -25.73 17.00
N ALA A 116 11.92 -26.94 16.80
CA ALA A 116 11.89 -27.61 15.51
C ALA A 116 10.46 -28.00 15.10
N GLN A 117 9.63 -28.44 16.03
CA GLN A 117 8.22 -28.77 15.76
C GLN A 117 7.42 -27.52 15.39
N GLU A 118 7.61 -26.41 16.10
CA GLU A 118 6.95 -25.12 15.78
C GLU A 118 7.35 -24.63 14.38
N LEU A 119 8.64 -24.67 14.05
CA LEU A 119 9.13 -24.31 12.72
C LEU A 119 8.56 -25.22 11.63
N HIS A 120 8.43 -26.52 11.90
CA HIS A 120 7.82 -27.46 10.95
C HIS A 120 6.36 -27.11 10.68
N HIS A 121 5.57 -26.83 11.73
CA HIS A 121 4.17 -26.43 11.58
C HIS A 121 4.03 -25.11 10.81
N SER A 122 4.88 -24.12 11.09
CA SER A 122 4.91 -22.88 10.32
C SER A 122 5.23 -23.12 8.85
N LEU A 123 6.19 -23.99 8.55
CA LEU A 123 6.59 -24.32 7.18
C LEU A 123 5.49 -25.08 6.41
N GLU A 124 4.75 -25.95 7.07
CA GLU A 124 3.57 -26.60 6.48
C GLU A 124 2.47 -25.58 6.16
N ALA A 125 2.16 -24.68 7.09
CA ALA A 125 1.17 -23.62 6.88
C ALA A 125 1.57 -22.68 5.73
N ASP A 126 2.84 -22.27 5.69
CA ASP A 126 3.38 -21.43 4.61
C ASP A 126 3.35 -22.16 3.26
N ASN A 127 3.64 -23.46 3.23
CA ASN A 127 3.54 -24.25 2.00
C ASN A 127 2.10 -24.38 1.50
N GLN A 128 1.13 -24.62 2.39
CA GLN A 128 -0.29 -24.65 2.02
C GLN A 128 -0.74 -23.30 1.44
N LYS A 129 -0.35 -22.19 2.09
CA LYS A 129 -0.64 -20.84 1.60
C LYS A 129 0.04 -20.53 0.28
N ARG A 130 1.28 -21.00 0.09
CA ARG A 130 2.00 -20.87 -1.19
C ARG A 130 1.28 -21.63 -2.30
N GLN A 131 0.75 -22.82 -2.00
CA GLN A 131 0.01 -23.62 -2.96
C GLN A 131 -1.31 -22.94 -3.36
N SER A 132 -2.09 -22.44 -2.40
CA SER A 132 -3.34 -21.71 -2.71
C SER A 132 -3.08 -20.44 -3.55
N LEU A 133 -2.06 -19.66 -3.19
CA LEU A 133 -1.66 -18.48 -3.97
C LEU A 133 -1.16 -18.85 -5.37
N SER A 134 -0.47 -19.98 -5.53
CA SER A 134 -0.05 -20.44 -6.85
C SER A 134 -1.25 -20.84 -7.72
N GLU A 135 -2.28 -21.44 -7.14
CA GLU A 135 -3.52 -21.77 -7.85
C GLU A 135 -4.28 -20.51 -8.28
N GLU A 136 -4.37 -19.50 -7.41
CA GLU A 136 -4.94 -18.19 -7.74
C GLU A 136 -4.16 -17.48 -8.86
N LEU A 137 -2.81 -17.49 -8.78
CA LEU A 137 -1.95 -16.92 -9.82
C LEU A 137 -2.11 -17.62 -11.16
N ASN A 138 -2.35 -18.94 -11.17
CA ASN A 138 -2.62 -19.68 -12.41
C ASN A 138 -3.95 -19.29 -13.06
N GLN A 139 -4.90 -18.73 -12.31
CA GLN A 139 -6.18 -18.24 -12.83
C GLN A 139 -6.08 -16.81 -13.38
N LEU A 140 -5.09 -16.03 -12.93
CA LEU A 140 -4.93 -14.62 -13.31
C LEU A 140 -4.85 -14.38 -14.83
N PRO A 141 -4.12 -15.18 -15.64
CA PRO A 141 -4.09 -14.99 -17.09
C PRO A 141 -5.47 -15.14 -17.75
N ARG A 142 -6.33 -16.04 -17.23
CA ARG A 142 -7.70 -16.19 -17.73
C ARG A 142 -8.53 -14.96 -17.41
N LEU A 143 -8.47 -14.48 -16.17
CA LEU A 143 -9.17 -13.25 -15.75
C LEU A 143 -8.73 -12.02 -16.55
N VAL A 144 -7.43 -11.91 -16.85
CA VAL A 144 -6.91 -10.82 -17.70
C VAL A 144 -7.46 -10.94 -19.12
N ASN A 145 -7.46 -12.14 -19.70
CA ASN A 145 -8.03 -12.36 -21.03
C ASN A 145 -9.53 -12.04 -21.06
N ASP A 146 -10.31 -12.53 -20.09
CA ASP A 146 -11.74 -12.28 -19.98
C ASP A 146 -12.03 -10.77 -19.84
N LEU A 147 -11.23 -10.06 -19.03
CA LEU A 147 -11.33 -8.61 -18.89
C LEU A 147 -11.05 -7.90 -20.22
N THR A 148 -9.97 -8.27 -20.92
CA THR A 148 -9.62 -7.63 -22.20
C THR A 148 -10.67 -7.91 -23.29
N GLN A 149 -11.30 -9.08 -23.28
CA GLN A 149 -12.41 -9.40 -24.18
C GLN A 149 -13.63 -8.55 -23.85
N ALA A 150 -14.03 -8.49 -22.58
CA ALA A 150 -15.16 -7.67 -22.14
C ALA A 150 -14.94 -6.17 -22.41
N GLU A 151 -13.72 -5.65 -22.22
CA GLU A 151 -13.36 -4.27 -22.57
C GLU A 151 -13.47 -4.02 -24.07
N THR A 152 -13.01 -4.97 -24.91
CA THR A 152 -13.09 -4.86 -26.37
C THR A 152 -14.56 -4.83 -26.82
N GLU A 153 -15.38 -5.76 -26.33
CA GLU A 153 -16.83 -5.80 -26.61
C GLU A 153 -17.53 -4.52 -26.16
N TYR A 154 -17.17 -3.99 -24.99
CA TYR A 154 -17.71 -2.72 -24.51
C TYR A 154 -17.35 -1.55 -25.42
N GLN A 155 -16.10 -1.45 -25.86
CA GLN A 155 -15.66 -0.38 -26.76
C GLN A 155 -16.37 -0.46 -28.13
N GLU A 156 -16.56 -1.66 -28.66
CA GLU A 156 -17.31 -1.87 -29.91
C GLU A 156 -18.77 -1.44 -29.76
N LEU A 157 -19.45 -1.87 -28.68
CA LEU A 157 -20.82 -1.47 -28.39
C LEU A 157 -20.96 0.04 -28.17
N ALA A 158 -20.00 0.66 -27.47
CA ALA A 158 -19.99 2.09 -27.25
C ALA A 158 -19.80 2.89 -28.56
N ALA A 159 -18.96 2.39 -29.48
CA ALA A 159 -18.80 2.97 -30.80
C ALA A 159 -20.08 2.87 -31.64
N GLN A 160 -20.71 1.69 -31.64
CA GLN A 160 -22.00 1.47 -32.31
C GLN A 160 -23.10 2.38 -31.74
N GLN A 161 -23.17 2.52 -30.42
CA GLN A 161 -24.12 3.42 -29.76
C GLN A 161 -23.92 4.87 -30.20
N LYS A 162 -22.68 5.36 -30.23
CA LYS A 162 -22.37 6.74 -30.68
C LYS A 162 -22.79 6.96 -32.13
N GLN A 163 -22.47 6.01 -33.02
CA GLN A 163 -22.86 6.09 -34.43
C GLN A 163 -24.39 6.09 -34.60
N ALA A 164 -25.09 5.21 -33.87
CA ALA A 164 -26.55 5.18 -33.90
C ALA A 164 -27.17 6.48 -33.38
N GLN A 165 -26.61 7.06 -32.31
CA GLN A 165 -27.04 8.37 -31.81
C GLN A 165 -26.82 9.48 -32.83
N GLU A 166 -25.66 9.52 -33.49
CA GLU A 166 -25.39 10.52 -34.52
C GLU A 166 -26.40 10.43 -35.67
N ILE A 167 -26.67 9.22 -36.16
CA ILE A 167 -27.69 8.99 -37.19
C ILE A 167 -29.06 9.44 -36.71
N MET A 168 -29.44 9.11 -35.46
CA MET A 168 -30.71 9.54 -34.87
C MET A 168 -30.83 11.07 -34.85
N TRP A 169 -29.77 11.78 -34.43
CA TRP A 169 -29.74 13.25 -34.42
C TRP A 169 -29.85 13.85 -35.82
N GLN A 170 -29.13 13.30 -36.80
CA GLN A 170 -29.20 13.74 -38.18
C GLN A 170 -30.61 13.54 -38.77
N VAL A 171 -31.24 12.40 -38.53
CA VAL A 171 -32.61 12.11 -38.99
C VAL A 171 -33.61 13.04 -38.30
N ARG A 172 -33.48 13.26 -36.99
CA ARG A 172 -34.34 14.18 -36.23
C ARG A 172 -34.24 15.62 -36.76
N ALA A 173 -33.04 16.09 -37.06
CA ALA A 173 -32.83 17.42 -37.64
C ALA A 173 -33.47 17.54 -39.04
N LYS A 174 -33.30 16.52 -39.90
CA LYS A 174 -33.96 16.48 -41.22
C LYS A 174 -35.48 16.49 -41.09
N LEU A 175 -36.04 15.75 -40.14
CA LEU A 175 -37.49 15.70 -39.91
C LEU A 175 -38.04 17.05 -39.44
N GLN A 176 -37.33 17.73 -38.54
CA GLN A 176 -37.68 19.09 -38.13
C GLN A 176 -37.61 20.08 -39.31
N HIS A 177 -36.57 19.99 -40.14
CA HIS A 177 -36.48 20.83 -41.32
C HIS A 177 -37.64 20.60 -42.30
N CYS A 178 -38.04 19.34 -42.51
CA CYS A 178 -39.19 19.00 -43.34
C CYS A 178 -40.50 19.58 -42.79
N SER A 179 -40.71 19.55 -41.47
CA SER A 179 -41.92 20.14 -40.87
C SER A 179 -41.97 21.67 -41.01
N GLU A 180 -40.82 22.35 -40.85
CA GLU A 180 -40.70 23.78 -41.11
C GLU A 180 -40.99 24.13 -42.58
N LEU A 181 -40.48 23.34 -43.52
CA LEU A 181 -40.75 23.50 -44.95
C LEU A 181 -42.23 23.29 -45.28
N GLU A 182 -42.90 22.34 -44.62
CA GLU A 182 -44.32 22.10 -44.82
C GLU A 182 -45.17 23.30 -44.38
N ILE A 183 -44.83 23.92 -43.25
CA ILE A 183 -45.49 25.16 -42.79
C ILE A 183 -45.30 26.28 -43.83
N LYS A 184 -44.06 26.50 -44.28
CA LYS A 184 -43.75 27.52 -45.30
C LYS A 184 -44.47 27.27 -46.62
N LYS A 185 -44.57 26.00 -47.04
CA LYS A 185 -45.31 25.61 -48.25
C LYS A 185 -46.77 26.02 -48.14
N ARG A 186 -47.44 25.67 -47.02
CA ARG A 186 -48.85 26.04 -46.78
C ARG A 186 -49.06 27.56 -46.76
N GLU A 187 -48.13 28.31 -46.18
CA GLU A 187 -48.17 29.78 -46.19
C GLU A 187 -48.06 30.34 -47.61
N LYS A 188 -47.08 29.86 -48.40
CA LYS A 188 -46.90 30.28 -49.79
C LYS A 188 -48.07 29.90 -50.69
N GLU A 189 -48.68 28.73 -50.48
CA GLU A 189 -49.91 28.33 -51.18
C GLU A 189 -51.06 29.29 -50.89
N ARG A 190 -51.24 29.71 -49.63
CA ARG A 190 -52.26 30.71 -49.28
C ARG A 190 -52.00 32.06 -49.95
N LEU A 191 -50.75 32.55 -49.92
CA LEU A 191 -50.37 33.80 -50.58
C LEU A 191 -50.57 33.73 -52.09
N LEU A 192 -50.26 32.59 -52.72
CA LEU A 192 -50.46 32.40 -54.16
C LEU A 192 -51.95 32.47 -54.53
N VAL A 193 -52.83 31.85 -53.73
CA VAL A 193 -54.29 31.93 -53.94
C VAL A 193 -54.79 33.37 -53.80
N GLN A 194 -54.30 34.11 -52.80
CA GLN A 194 -54.64 35.53 -52.63
C GLN A 194 -54.17 36.38 -53.82
N ALA A 195 -52.89 36.25 -54.19
CA ALA A 195 -52.32 36.98 -55.31
C ALA A 195 -53.01 36.65 -56.64
N SER A 196 -53.40 35.39 -56.87
CA SER A 196 -54.16 34.98 -58.06
C SER A 196 -55.56 35.60 -58.10
N ARG A 197 -56.24 35.71 -56.94
CA ARG A 197 -57.52 36.40 -56.84
C ARG A 197 -57.38 37.90 -57.12
N GLU A 198 -56.37 38.54 -56.55
CA GLU A 198 -56.07 39.95 -56.80
C GLU A 198 -55.75 40.21 -58.27
N GLU A 199 -54.91 39.38 -58.87
CA GLU A 199 -54.57 39.44 -60.30
C GLU A 199 -55.83 39.36 -61.17
N LYS A 200 -56.75 38.44 -60.87
CA LYS A 200 -58.02 38.35 -61.58
C LYS A 200 -58.87 39.62 -61.44
N ILE A 201 -59.01 40.15 -60.22
CA ILE A 201 -59.75 41.41 -59.98
C ILE A 201 -59.11 42.55 -60.77
N TYR A 202 -57.79 42.69 -60.73
CA TYR A 202 -57.09 43.74 -61.48
C TYR A 202 -57.22 43.57 -62.98
N ARG A 203 -57.23 42.33 -63.48
CA ARG A 203 -57.48 42.03 -64.89
C ARG A 203 -58.90 42.43 -65.31
N ASP A 204 -59.89 42.08 -64.50
CA ASP A 204 -61.30 42.43 -64.74
C ASP A 204 -61.49 43.96 -64.70
N LEU A 205 -60.88 44.65 -63.73
CA LEU A 205 -60.87 46.11 -63.65
C LEU A 205 -60.17 46.73 -64.86
N ALA A 206 -59.00 46.25 -65.25
CA ALA A 206 -58.27 46.76 -66.41
C ALA A 206 -59.07 46.60 -67.71
N GLN A 207 -59.84 45.52 -67.85
CA GLN A 207 -60.75 45.33 -68.97
C GLN A 207 -61.95 46.28 -68.91
N ALA A 208 -62.59 46.39 -67.74
CA ALA A 208 -63.76 47.26 -67.54
C ALA A 208 -63.44 48.75 -67.69
N PHE A 209 -62.25 49.20 -67.28
CA PHE A 209 -61.79 50.58 -67.48
C PHE A 209 -60.99 50.77 -68.79
N GLY A 210 -60.88 49.73 -69.61
CA GLY A 210 -60.21 49.79 -70.91
C GLY A 210 -61.06 50.44 -71.99
N LYS A 211 -60.47 50.60 -73.18
CA LYS A 211 -61.10 51.28 -74.34
C LYS A 211 -62.46 50.70 -74.75
N LYS A 212 -62.71 49.42 -74.48
CA LYS A 212 -63.93 48.69 -74.84
C LYS A 212 -64.91 48.51 -73.66
N GLY A 213 -64.58 49.03 -72.49
CA GLY A 213 -65.37 48.85 -71.27
C GLY A 213 -66.31 50.03 -71.02
N VAL A 214 -66.31 50.53 -69.78
CA VAL A 214 -67.13 51.65 -69.32
C VAL A 214 -66.94 52.89 -70.21
N GLN A 215 -65.74 53.14 -70.74
CA GLN A 215 -65.53 54.25 -71.67
C GLN A 215 -66.39 54.11 -72.94
N ALA A 216 -66.43 52.92 -73.54
CA ALA A 216 -67.25 52.67 -74.73
C ALA A 216 -68.74 52.76 -74.39
N LEU A 217 -69.16 52.14 -73.27
CA LEU A 217 -70.55 52.21 -72.80
C LEU A 217 -71.01 53.66 -72.54
N LEU A 218 -70.18 54.49 -71.90
CA LEU A 218 -70.49 55.91 -71.68
C LEU A 218 -70.63 56.68 -72.99
N ILE A 219 -69.78 56.38 -73.99
CA ILE A 219 -69.89 56.97 -75.33
C ILE A 219 -71.21 56.53 -75.97
N GLU A 220 -71.51 55.23 -76.00
CA GLU A 220 -72.76 54.70 -76.57
C GLU A 220 -74.01 55.29 -75.91
N MET A 221 -74.00 55.48 -74.59
CA MET A 221 -75.12 56.09 -73.86
C MET A 221 -75.26 57.59 -74.16
N ALA A 222 -74.16 58.33 -74.34
CA ALA A 222 -74.19 59.76 -74.59
C ALA A 222 -74.57 60.12 -76.04
N LEU A 223 -74.30 59.23 -77.00
CA LEU A 223 -74.51 59.52 -78.43
C LEU A 223 -75.96 59.85 -78.80
N PRO A 224 -77.01 59.11 -78.38
CA PRO A 224 -78.40 59.46 -78.69
C PRO A 224 -78.83 60.82 -78.11
N GLU A 225 -78.33 61.17 -76.92
CA GLU A 225 -78.60 62.49 -76.33
C GLU A 225 -77.93 63.60 -77.15
N ILE A 226 -76.69 63.37 -77.59
CA ILE A 226 -75.96 64.29 -78.48
C ILE A 226 -76.68 64.43 -79.83
N GLU A 227 -77.13 63.33 -80.44
CA GLU A 227 -77.91 63.35 -81.68
C GLU A 227 -79.21 64.15 -81.51
N THR A 228 -79.95 63.87 -80.44
CA THR A 228 -81.23 64.55 -80.16
C THR A 228 -81.05 66.06 -79.99
N GLU A 229 -80.04 66.49 -79.22
CA GLU A 229 -79.79 67.92 -79.03
C GLU A 229 -79.19 68.57 -80.29
N ALA A 230 -78.35 67.86 -81.05
CA ALA A 230 -77.85 68.33 -82.34
C ALA A 230 -79.00 68.54 -83.35
N ASP A 231 -79.92 67.58 -83.46
CA ASP A 231 -81.12 67.68 -84.30
C ASP A 231 -82.06 68.78 -83.83
N ARG A 232 -82.22 68.95 -82.52
CA ARG A 232 -83.01 70.06 -81.96
C ARG A 232 -82.44 71.42 -82.36
N LEU A 233 -81.11 71.57 -82.33
CA LEU A 233 -80.42 72.80 -82.73
C LEU A 233 -80.46 73.01 -84.25
N LEU A 234 -80.16 71.97 -85.05
CA LEU A 234 -80.18 72.02 -86.50
C LEU A 234 -81.58 72.25 -87.05
N GLY A 235 -82.60 71.62 -86.47
CA GLY A 235 -83.99 71.81 -86.85
C GLY A 235 -84.43 73.27 -86.69
N ARG A 236 -83.97 73.95 -85.62
CA ARG A 236 -84.23 75.39 -85.42
C ARG A 236 -83.50 76.30 -86.42
N MET A 237 -82.36 75.86 -86.97
CA MET A 237 -81.56 76.66 -87.90
C MET A 237 -81.92 76.42 -89.37
N THR A 238 -82.48 75.26 -89.69
CA THR A 238 -82.66 74.77 -91.08
C THR A 238 -84.13 74.54 -91.45
N ASP A 239 -85.07 74.96 -90.59
CA ASP A 239 -86.50 74.67 -90.68
C ASP A 239 -86.77 73.16 -90.80
N ASN A 240 -86.08 72.37 -89.97
CA ASN A 240 -86.25 70.92 -89.83
C ASN A 240 -85.92 70.11 -91.10
N ARG A 241 -84.99 70.62 -91.92
CA ARG A 241 -84.55 69.98 -93.17
C ARG A 241 -83.30 69.12 -93.04
N MET A 242 -82.52 69.34 -91.98
CA MET A 242 -81.29 68.60 -91.71
C MET A 242 -81.40 67.78 -90.43
N HIS A 243 -80.93 66.54 -90.50
CA HIS A 243 -80.86 65.59 -89.37
C HIS A 243 -79.47 64.94 -89.30
N VAL A 244 -78.93 64.78 -88.11
CA VAL A 244 -77.66 64.12 -87.80
C VAL A 244 -77.93 62.69 -87.34
N LYS A 245 -77.10 61.78 -87.82
CA LYS A 245 -77.04 60.41 -87.37
C LYS A 245 -75.59 60.02 -87.16
N ILE A 246 -75.27 59.52 -85.99
CA ILE A 246 -73.93 59.07 -85.59
C ILE A 246 -73.93 57.55 -85.59
N GLU A 247 -73.03 56.97 -86.38
CA GLU A 247 -72.87 55.52 -86.49
C GLU A 247 -71.59 55.08 -85.78
N THR A 248 -71.74 54.17 -84.81
CA THR A 248 -70.64 53.70 -83.96
C THR A 248 -69.87 52.52 -84.53
N GLN A 249 -70.35 51.95 -85.64
CA GLN A 249 -69.79 50.75 -86.22
C GLN A 249 -69.78 50.87 -87.75
N ARG A 250 -68.64 50.53 -88.35
CA ARG A 250 -68.48 50.45 -89.80
C ARG A 250 -67.94 49.10 -90.22
N GLN A 251 -68.58 48.47 -91.20
CA GLN A 251 -68.02 47.27 -91.83
C GLN A 251 -66.83 47.62 -92.71
N THR A 252 -65.72 46.92 -92.49
CA THR A 252 -64.56 47.02 -93.37
C THR A 252 -64.82 46.26 -94.68
N LYS A 253 -64.02 46.55 -95.73
CA LYS A 253 -64.10 45.83 -97.02
C LYS A 253 -63.87 44.31 -96.90
N LYS A 254 -63.39 43.83 -95.75
CA LYS A 254 -63.18 42.40 -95.43
C LYS A 254 -64.33 41.77 -94.65
N GLY A 255 -65.38 42.52 -94.31
CA GLY A 255 -66.54 42.05 -93.55
C GLY A 255 -66.40 42.16 -92.03
N ASP A 256 -65.23 42.51 -91.50
CA ASP A 256 -65.04 42.74 -90.06
C ASP A 256 -65.70 44.08 -89.65
N LEU A 257 -66.47 44.06 -88.56
CA LEU A 257 -66.98 45.28 -87.93
C LEU A 257 -65.85 46.01 -87.20
N LEU A 258 -65.69 47.30 -87.50
CA LEU A 258 -64.71 48.18 -86.88
C LEU A 258 -65.45 49.28 -86.11
N GLU A 259 -65.13 49.40 -84.83
CA GLU A 259 -65.61 50.47 -83.94
C GLU A 259 -65.08 51.82 -84.45
N THR A 260 -65.98 52.74 -84.80
CA THR A 260 -65.67 54.09 -85.30
C THR A 260 -66.73 55.07 -84.80
N LEU A 261 -66.57 56.37 -85.02
CA LEU A 261 -67.61 57.35 -84.76
C LEU A 261 -67.78 58.16 -86.04
N ASP A 262 -68.63 57.65 -86.93
CA ASP A 262 -68.88 58.25 -88.24
C ASP A 262 -70.16 59.09 -88.14
N ILE A 263 -70.06 60.38 -88.46
CA ILE A 263 -71.19 61.32 -88.38
C ILE A 263 -71.75 61.54 -89.78
N ASN A 264 -73.03 61.24 -89.96
CA ASN A 264 -73.77 61.39 -91.20
C ASN A 264 -74.86 62.46 -91.04
N ILE A 265 -75.03 63.29 -92.07
CA ILE A 265 -76.08 64.31 -92.10
C ILE A 265 -77.02 63.99 -93.26
N SER A 266 -78.31 63.95 -92.97
CA SER A 266 -79.39 63.80 -93.96
C SER A 266 -80.00 65.17 -94.24
N ASP A 267 -79.99 65.56 -95.51
CA ASP A 267 -80.56 66.81 -96.05
C ASP A 267 -81.50 66.47 -97.24
N GLU A 268 -82.15 67.46 -97.86
CA GLU A 268 -83.07 67.31 -99.00
C GLU A 268 -82.48 66.50 -100.18
N LEU A 269 -81.15 66.50 -100.32
CA LEU A 269 -80.41 65.80 -101.38
C LEU A 269 -79.92 64.39 -100.99
N GLY A 270 -80.26 63.91 -99.80
CA GLY A 270 -79.90 62.60 -99.26
C GLY A 270 -78.90 62.65 -98.09
N THR A 271 -78.46 61.47 -97.65
CA THR A 271 -77.52 61.31 -96.52
C THR A 271 -76.08 61.32 -97.01
N ARG A 272 -75.22 62.17 -96.41
CA ARG A 272 -73.78 62.27 -96.72
C ARG A 272 -72.96 62.35 -95.43
N ASN A 273 -71.69 61.95 -95.50
CA ASN A 273 -70.76 62.09 -94.37
C ASN A 273 -70.56 63.57 -94.02
N TYR A 274 -70.43 63.87 -92.73
CA TYR A 274 -70.16 65.23 -92.21
C TYR A 274 -68.99 65.90 -92.91
N GLU A 275 -67.92 65.15 -93.22
CA GLU A 275 -66.72 65.66 -93.91
C GLU A 275 -67.00 66.26 -95.30
N MET A 276 -68.16 65.97 -95.90
CA MET A 276 -68.57 66.57 -97.19
C MET A 276 -69.28 67.91 -97.05
N PHE A 277 -69.51 68.37 -95.82
CA PHE A 277 -70.05 69.69 -95.50
C PHE A 277 -68.91 70.57 -94.98
N SER A 278 -68.50 71.54 -95.79
CA SER A 278 -67.53 72.58 -95.44
C SER A 278 -68.07 73.95 -95.80
#